data_AF-A0A367K5Y6-F1
#
_entry.id   AF-A0A367K5Y6-F1
#
_cell.length_a   1.000
_cell.length_b   1.000
_cell.length_c   1.000
_cell.angle_alpha   90.00
_cell.angle_beta   90.00
_cell.angle_gamma   90.00
#
_symmetry.space_group_name_H-M   'P 1'
#
loop_
_entity.id
_entity.type
_entity.pdbx_description
1 polymer ?
#
loop_
_entity_poly.entity_id
_entity_poly.type
_entity_poly.pdbx_seq_one_letter_code
_entity_poly.pdbx_strand_id
1 'polypeptide(L)'
;MEDLYSDNDPSYRETRVPSGIPPPTLNDVKRKRPENLSSYNPALLRQRNPPVQSPVPVQRTVKPLDLTPRISFLKCPKRLSVEALVSLIRPREASIDYDLFCSKSSVEKLFYLKEKMRRAPRELVAQARSKSNPFERIGNAIFMNRAAVKLAAIDADFGVTAVKGNKPLTFLDICGGPGGFSEYLIWRIYSWGESCFGYGITLKSDRDEMNWHTEKFREDIPQKLTLIHGEDGTGNLYRLENIKQVESVVAQGTDEGVDLAVADGASGFDFSGQEAQQEQLAQKLLLCEIITMLSTLRAGGTFVCKFFDMLTPFTVNLVWLLYQLFDEIAITKPFSSRPANSERYVVCRGLVAAHPTSLIDILSKIAVSMDGEQTQFIPQVILEDDEAFIDYMRMRNLRLISQQIEALEEFDMFVQNP
;
A
#
# COMPACT_ATOMS: atom_id res chain seq x y z
N MET A 1 49.29 37.24 4.85
CA MET A 1 48.59 37.92 3.74
C MET A 1 49.11 37.23 2.49
N GLU A 2 48.41 36.20 2.06
CA GLU A 2 48.68 35.52 0.80
C GLU A 2 47.99 36.32 -0.31
N ASP A 3 48.71 36.58 -1.39
CA ASP A 3 48.26 37.45 -2.47
C ASP A 3 47.04 36.86 -3.18
N LEU A 4 45.94 37.63 -3.18
CA LEU A 4 44.73 37.32 -3.92
C LEU A 4 44.96 37.54 -5.41
N TYR A 5 44.47 36.60 -6.23
CA TYR A 5 44.53 36.63 -7.70
C TYR A 5 44.09 37.98 -8.29
N SER A 6 44.79 38.41 -9.35
CA SER A 6 44.49 39.64 -10.08
C SER A 6 43.94 39.35 -11.49
N ASP A 7 43.27 40.34 -12.10
CA ASP A 7 42.65 40.24 -13.44
C ASP A 7 43.65 39.96 -14.60
N ASN A 8 44.96 39.93 -14.31
CA ASN A 8 46.02 39.59 -15.25
C ASN A 8 46.47 38.13 -15.19
N ASP A 9 45.89 37.31 -14.30
CA ASP A 9 46.25 35.90 -14.16
C ASP A 9 45.67 35.07 -15.32
N PRO A 10 46.51 34.32 -16.09
CA PRO A 10 46.06 33.54 -17.25
C PRO A 10 44.96 32.52 -16.91
N SER A 11 45.04 31.93 -15.71
CA SER A 11 44.11 30.90 -15.24
C SER A 11 42.68 31.43 -15.03
N TYR A 12 42.55 32.69 -14.62
CA TYR A 12 41.26 33.36 -14.45
C TYR A 12 40.59 33.69 -15.79
N ARG A 13 41.37 34.11 -16.79
CA ARG A 13 40.85 34.45 -18.14
C ARG A 13 40.34 33.26 -18.94
N GLU A 14 40.89 32.08 -18.72
CA GLU A 14 40.53 30.86 -19.47
C GLU A 14 39.35 30.08 -18.86
N THR A 15 38.84 30.52 -17.70
CA THR A 15 37.71 29.86 -17.03
C THR A 15 36.40 30.12 -17.80
N ARG A 16 35.86 29.09 -18.46
CA ARG A 16 34.56 29.18 -19.14
C ARG A 16 33.40 29.11 -18.14
N VAL A 17 32.68 30.22 -17.98
CA VAL A 17 31.45 30.29 -17.18
C VAL A 17 30.19 29.98 -18.03
N PRO A 18 29.22 29.19 -17.54
CA PRO A 18 28.00 28.85 -18.30
C PRO A 18 26.98 29.99 -18.46
N SER A 19 27.27 31.18 -17.92
CA SER A 19 26.39 32.35 -17.89
C SER A 19 27.10 33.54 -18.54
N GLY A 20 26.42 34.26 -19.43
CA GLY A 20 26.96 35.43 -20.16
C GLY A 20 27.16 36.69 -19.33
N ILE A 21 27.22 36.59 -17.99
CA ILE A 21 27.51 37.71 -17.10
C ILE A 21 28.86 37.42 -16.42
N PRO A 22 29.90 38.26 -16.64
CA PRO A 22 31.20 38.05 -16.02
C PRO A 22 31.15 38.28 -14.49
N PRO A 23 32.03 37.63 -13.71
CA PRO A 23 32.13 37.90 -12.27
C PRO A 23 32.49 39.37 -12.01
N PRO A 24 32.02 39.97 -10.90
CA PRO A 24 32.35 41.35 -10.56
C PRO A 24 33.86 41.51 -10.31
N THR A 25 34.44 42.58 -10.84
CA THR A 25 35.87 42.88 -10.72
C THR A 25 36.16 43.64 -9.43
N LEU A 26 37.40 43.55 -8.91
CA LEU A 26 37.84 44.33 -7.75
C LEU A 26 37.75 45.86 -7.97
N ASN A 27 37.64 46.31 -9.22
CA ASN A 27 37.43 47.72 -9.57
C ASN A 27 35.99 48.20 -9.37
N ASP A 28 35.00 47.30 -9.34
CA ASP A 28 33.59 47.66 -9.12
C ASP A 28 33.31 48.08 -7.67
N VAL A 29 34.13 47.61 -6.72
CA VAL A 29 34.03 47.92 -5.29
C VAL A 29 34.50 49.36 -4.99
N LYS A 30 35.34 49.96 -5.84
CA LYS A 30 35.90 51.32 -5.60
C LYS A 30 35.00 52.46 -6.09
N ARG A 31 33.96 52.20 -6.91
CA ARG A 31 33.16 53.25 -7.56
C ARG A 31 31.88 53.70 -6.85
N LYS A 32 31.65 53.29 -5.59
CA LYS A 32 30.53 53.81 -4.79
C LYS A 32 30.97 54.26 -3.40
N ARG A 33 31.67 55.39 -3.32
CA ARG A 33 31.59 56.27 -2.15
C ARG A 33 31.02 57.61 -2.61
N PRO A 34 29.75 57.92 -2.29
CA PRO A 34 29.27 59.29 -2.41
C PRO A 34 29.84 60.11 -1.25
N GLU A 35 30.62 61.14 -1.57
CA GLU A 35 30.92 62.24 -0.66
C GLU A 35 29.65 63.08 -0.45
N ASN A 36 28.96 62.85 0.67
CA ASN A 36 27.99 63.72 1.38
C ASN A 36 26.85 62.88 1.97
N LEU A 37 26.99 62.51 3.24
CA LEU A 37 26.01 61.73 4.01
C LEU A 37 25.43 62.51 5.20
N SER A 38 25.27 63.84 5.11
CA SER A 38 24.67 64.63 6.21
C SER A 38 23.28 65.21 5.94
N SER A 39 22.65 64.97 4.79
CA SER A 39 21.31 65.54 4.51
C SER A 39 20.28 64.59 3.87
N TYR A 40 20.58 63.30 3.75
CA TYR A 40 19.61 62.34 3.20
C TYR A 40 18.72 61.77 4.32
N ASN A 41 17.52 62.32 4.47
CA ASN A 41 16.48 61.75 5.32
C ASN A 41 15.54 60.88 4.45
N PRO A 42 15.68 59.54 4.44
CA PRO A 42 14.89 58.65 3.61
C PRO A 42 13.39 58.56 3.99
N ALA A 43 12.95 59.29 5.01
CA ALA A 43 11.54 59.32 5.44
C ALA A 43 10.60 60.13 4.52
N LEU A 44 11.12 60.95 3.60
CA LEU A 44 10.32 61.91 2.82
C LEU A 44 9.94 61.45 1.39
N LEU A 45 10.35 60.25 0.95
CA LEU A 45 10.05 59.75 -0.41
C LEU A 45 9.13 58.52 -0.47
N ARG A 46 8.52 58.10 0.66
CA ARG A 46 7.49 57.07 0.63
C ARG A 46 6.12 57.68 0.36
N GLN A 47 5.75 57.78 -0.91
CA GLN A 47 4.32 57.72 -1.27
C GLN A 47 3.76 56.42 -0.69
N ARG A 48 2.79 56.55 0.22
CA ARG A 48 2.07 55.43 0.83
C ARG A 48 1.20 54.77 -0.24
N ASN A 49 1.75 53.84 -1.00
CA ASN A 49 0.92 52.75 -1.50
C ASN A 49 0.48 51.92 -0.28
N PRO A 50 -0.81 51.57 -0.15
CA PRO A 50 -1.25 50.70 0.93
C PRO A 50 -0.43 49.42 0.86
N PRO A 51 -0.01 48.84 2.00
CA PRO A 51 0.70 47.59 1.99
C PRO A 51 -0.17 46.57 1.27
N VAL A 52 0.32 46.00 0.17
CA VAL A 52 -0.19 44.72 -0.32
C VAL A 52 0.05 43.80 0.86
N GLN A 53 -1.02 43.45 1.57
CA GLN A 53 -0.97 42.43 2.60
C GLN A 53 -0.50 41.17 1.88
N SER A 54 0.78 40.82 2.04
CA SER A 54 1.20 39.44 1.86
C SER A 54 0.22 38.61 2.69
N PRO A 55 -0.46 37.60 2.14
CA PRO A 55 -1.39 36.80 2.91
C PRO A 55 -0.63 36.35 4.16
N VAL A 56 -1.16 36.72 5.33
CA VAL A 56 -0.64 36.25 6.61
C VAL A 56 -0.57 34.73 6.48
N PRO A 57 0.59 34.07 6.67
CA PRO A 57 0.64 32.64 6.61
C PRO A 57 -0.37 32.16 7.65
N VAL A 58 -1.45 31.53 7.19
CA VAL A 58 -2.45 30.95 8.07
C VAL A 58 -1.69 29.91 8.87
N GLN A 59 -1.30 30.25 10.10
CA GLN A 59 -0.75 29.30 11.06
C GLN A 59 -1.91 28.36 11.39
N ARG A 60 -2.07 27.33 10.57
CA ARG A 60 -2.97 26.23 10.87
C ARG A 60 -2.43 25.61 12.16
N THR A 61 -3.26 25.60 13.18
CA THR A 61 -3.06 24.75 14.35
C THR A 61 -2.95 23.32 13.83
N VAL A 62 -1.76 22.73 13.91
CA VAL A 62 -1.56 21.31 13.57
C VAL A 62 -2.51 20.51 14.45
N LYS A 63 -3.50 19.85 13.84
CA LYS A 63 -4.39 18.97 14.60
C LYS A 63 -3.53 17.85 15.19
N PRO A 64 -3.67 17.53 16.49
CA PRO A 64 -2.97 16.39 17.06
C PRO A 64 -3.35 15.12 16.28
N LEU A 65 -2.35 14.30 15.97
CA LEU A 65 -2.56 13.03 15.27
C LEU A 65 -3.26 12.04 16.21
N ASP A 66 -4.43 11.55 15.80
CA ASP A 66 -5.08 10.40 16.47
C ASP A 66 -4.35 9.12 16.04
N LEU A 67 -3.44 8.66 16.90
CA LEU A 67 -2.66 7.43 16.67
C LEU A 67 -3.40 6.18 17.13
N THR A 68 -4.66 6.28 17.55
CA THR A 68 -5.43 5.15 18.06
C THR A 68 -5.81 4.23 16.90
N PRO A 69 -5.33 2.98 16.86
CA PRO A 69 -5.78 2.01 15.88
C PRO A 69 -7.26 1.74 16.08
N ARG A 70 -8.07 1.88 15.02
CA ARG A 70 -9.51 1.62 15.09
C ARG A 70 -9.86 0.28 14.46
N ILE A 71 -9.50 -0.76 15.19
CA ILE A 71 -9.82 -2.13 14.87
C ILE A 71 -11.30 -2.36 15.18
N SER A 72 -12.07 -2.87 14.22
CA SER A 72 -13.31 -3.56 14.55
C SER A 72 -13.42 -4.78 13.66
N PHE A 73 -13.52 -5.92 14.32
CA PHE A 73 -13.78 -7.18 13.66
C PHE A 73 -15.26 -7.30 13.32
N LEU A 74 -15.53 -7.89 12.16
CA LEU A 74 -16.82 -8.40 11.76
C LEU A 74 -16.78 -9.93 11.90
N LYS A 75 -17.74 -10.48 12.63
CA LYS A 75 -17.93 -11.94 12.80
C LYS A 75 -19.13 -12.39 12.00
N CYS A 76 -19.05 -13.57 11.37
CA CYS A 76 -20.16 -14.13 10.61
C CYS A 76 -21.14 -14.88 11.52
N PRO A 77 -22.35 -14.35 11.79
CA PRO A 77 -23.32 -15.00 12.66
C PRO A 77 -24.03 -16.16 11.96
N LYS A 78 -24.13 -16.12 10.62
CA LYS A 78 -24.82 -17.11 9.78
C LYS A 78 -23.87 -17.62 8.71
N ARG A 79 -23.10 -18.64 9.07
CA ARG A 79 -22.12 -19.25 8.18
C ARG A 79 -22.78 -20.30 7.27
N LEU A 80 -22.49 -20.23 5.98
CA LEU A 80 -22.89 -21.25 5.01
C LEU A 80 -21.91 -22.42 4.99
N SER A 81 -22.39 -23.63 4.66
CA SER A 81 -21.49 -24.75 4.38
C SER A 81 -20.71 -24.51 3.09
N VAL A 82 -19.61 -25.23 2.90
CA VAL A 82 -18.80 -25.16 1.67
C VAL A 82 -19.65 -25.51 0.44
N GLU A 83 -20.52 -26.52 0.55
CA GLU A 83 -21.43 -26.93 -0.53
C GLU A 83 -22.45 -25.84 -0.86
N ALA A 84 -22.99 -25.18 0.16
CA ALA A 84 -23.90 -24.06 -0.03
C ALA A 84 -23.20 -22.88 -0.70
N LEU A 85 -21.98 -22.52 -0.28
CA LEU A 85 -21.16 -21.49 -0.94
C LEU A 85 -20.92 -21.83 -2.41
N VAL A 86 -20.47 -23.05 -2.71
CA VAL A 86 -20.24 -23.52 -4.08
C VAL A 86 -21.51 -23.43 -4.92
N SER A 87 -22.68 -23.75 -4.36
CA SER A 87 -23.96 -23.69 -5.07
C SER A 87 -24.40 -22.26 -5.44
N LEU A 88 -23.99 -21.27 -4.63
CA LEU A 88 -24.27 -19.84 -4.83
C LEU A 88 -23.34 -19.20 -5.85
N ILE A 89 -22.08 -19.64 -5.92
CA ILE A 89 -21.06 -19.04 -6.77
C ILE A 89 -21.41 -19.24 -8.24
N ARG A 90 -21.78 -18.15 -8.92
CA ARG A 90 -22.10 -18.13 -10.36
C ARG A 90 -21.69 -16.79 -10.96
N PRO A 91 -20.65 -16.75 -11.81
CA PRO A 91 -20.27 -15.53 -12.53
C PRO A 91 -21.42 -14.97 -13.36
N ARG A 92 -21.63 -13.67 -13.26
CA ARG A 92 -22.59 -12.89 -14.04
C ARG A 92 -22.00 -11.53 -14.31
N GLU A 93 -22.37 -10.93 -15.44
CA GLU A 93 -22.10 -9.53 -15.69
C GLU A 93 -22.72 -8.67 -14.58
N ALA A 94 -22.02 -7.62 -14.19
CA ALA A 94 -22.46 -6.72 -13.13
C ALA A 94 -22.21 -5.26 -13.52
N SER A 95 -23.20 -4.42 -13.28
CA SER A 95 -23.01 -2.97 -13.30
C SER A 95 -22.53 -2.48 -11.94
N ILE A 96 -21.70 -1.45 -11.92
CA ILE A 96 -21.22 -0.85 -10.66
C ILE A 96 -22.27 0.13 -10.14
N ASP A 97 -22.88 -0.20 -9.02
CA ASP A 97 -23.68 0.73 -8.22
C ASP A 97 -22.89 1.13 -6.97
N TYR A 98 -22.37 2.36 -6.96
CA TYR A 98 -21.60 2.84 -5.82
C TYR A 98 -22.45 2.98 -4.56
N ASP A 99 -23.72 3.38 -4.67
CA ASP A 99 -24.62 3.61 -3.53
C ASP A 99 -24.94 2.32 -2.76
N LEU A 100 -24.67 1.15 -3.34
CA LEU A 100 -24.74 -0.12 -2.65
C LEU A 100 -23.69 -0.23 -1.53
N PHE A 101 -22.46 0.25 -1.76
CA PHE A 101 -21.32 0.04 -0.86
C PHE A 101 -20.68 1.33 -0.30
N CYS A 102 -21.05 2.51 -0.80
CA CYS A 102 -20.59 3.82 -0.33
C CYS A 102 -21.47 4.94 -0.89
N SER A 103 -21.40 6.17 -0.38
CA SER A 103 -22.03 7.30 -1.08
C SER A 103 -21.39 7.54 -2.45
N LYS A 104 -22.20 7.52 -3.52
CA LYS A 104 -21.76 7.83 -4.90
C LYS A 104 -21.08 9.20 -5.00
N SER A 105 -21.62 10.24 -4.35
CA SER A 105 -21.01 11.57 -4.36
C SER A 105 -19.61 11.59 -3.73
N SER A 106 -19.37 10.77 -2.69
CA SER A 106 -18.04 10.66 -2.09
C SER A 106 -17.07 9.93 -3.03
N VAL A 107 -17.53 8.88 -3.71
CA VAL A 107 -16.72 8.14 -4.71
C VAL A 107 -16.34 9.04 -5.88
N GLU A 108 -17.30 9.80 -6.42
CA GLU A 108 -17.05 10.76 -7.51
C GLU A 108 -16.04 11.84 -7.11
N LYS A 109 -16.16 12.39 -5.89
CA LYS A 109 -15.19 13.35 -5.35
C LYS A 109 -13.80 12.72 -5.20
N LEU A 110 -13.71 11.49 -4.70
CA LEU A 110 -12.45 10.77 -4.57
C LEU A 110 -11.76 10.61 -5.94
N PHE A 111 -12.49 10.14 -6.95
CA PHE A 111 -11.93 9.95 -8.29
C PHE A 111 -11.55 11.26 -8.96
N TYR A 112 -12.34 12.32 -8.77
CA TYR A 112 -11.97 13.67 -9.22
C TYR A 112 -10.62 14.12 -8.62
N LEU A 113 -10.43 13.94 -7.32
CA LEU A 113 -9.17 14.31 -6.65
C LEU A 113 -7.99 13.46 -7.11
N LYS A 114 -8.16 12.13 -7.27
CA LYS A 114 -7.13 11.25 -7.84
C LYS A 114 -6.71 11.70 -9.24
N GLU A 115 -7.69 12.00 -10.11
CA GLU A 115 -7.44 12.46 -11.47
C GLU A 115 -6.75 13.83 -11.50
N LYS A 116 -7.13 14.74 -10.59
CA LYS A 116 -6.45 16.03 -10.41
C LYS A 116 -4.97 15.82 -10.04
N MET A 117 -4.69 14.89 -9.13
CA MET A 117 -3.31 14.60 -8.71
C MET A 117 -2.49 13.92 -9.80
N ARG A 118 -3.10 13.04 -10.59
CA ARG A 118 -2.45 12.38 -11.74
C ARG A 118 -1.91 13.38 -12.76
N ARG A 119 -2.57 14.53 -12.92
CA ARG A 119 -2.17 15.60 -13.85
C ARG A 119 -1.11 16.55 -13.29
N ALA A 120 -0.78 16.47 -12.01
CA ALA A 120 0.20 17.34 -11.39
C ALA A 120 1.64 16.96 -11.79
N PRO A 121 2.59 17.91 -11.89
CA PRO A 121 3.98 17.63 -12.19
C PRO A 121 4.63 16.67 -11.16
N ARG A 122 5.35 15.64 -11.63
CA ARG A 122 5.93 14.58 -10.78
C ARG A 122 6.83 15.13 -9.66
N GLU A 123 7.59 16.19 -9.92
CA GLU A 123 8.48 16.81 -8.93
C GLU A 123 7.69 17.42 -7.76
N LEU A 124 6.59 18.13 -8.06
CA LEU A 124 5.71 18.70 -7.05
C LEU A 124 4.98 17.61 -6.27
N VAL A 125 4.53 16.55 -6.96
CA VAL A 125 3.91 15.38 -6.34
C VAL A 125 4.86 14.72 -5.33
N ALA A 126 6.14 14.55 -5.67
CA ALA A 126 7.12 13.94 -4.76
C ALA A 126 7.36 14.78 -3.50
N GLN A 127 7.48 16.10 -3.65
CA GLN A 127 7.65 17.03 -2.52
C GLN A 127 6.40 17.10 -1.65
N ALA A 128 5.23 17.28 -2.27
CA ALA A 128 3.93 17.33 -1.58
C ALA A 128 3.67 16.04 -0.81
N ARG A 129 4.01 14.88 -1.37
CA ARG A 129 3.89 13.57 -0.69
C ARG A 129 4.71 13.51 0.59
N SER A 130 5.94 14.03 0.55
CA SER A 130 6.83 14.03 1.71
C SER A 130 6.35 14.96 2.81
N LYS A 131 5.78 16.11 2.43
CA LYS A 131 5.32 17.15 3.36
C LYS A 131 3.92 16.90 3.94
N SER A 132 3.03 16.26 3.19
CA SER A 132 1.63 15.99 3.59
C SER A 132 1.45 14.71 4.43
N ASN A 133 2.40 13.77 4.39
CA ASN A 133 2.27 12.53 5.15
C ASN A 133 3.00 12.62 6.50
N PRO A 134 2.29 12.70 7.64
CA PRO A 134 2.91 12.77 8.97
C PRO A 134 3.76 11.53 9.31
N PHE A 135 3.52 10.40 8.64
CA PHE A 135 4.21 9.13 8.86
C PHE A 135 5.34 8.86 7.86
N GLU A 136 5.68 9.79 6.96
CA GLU A 136 6.65 9.52 5.89
C GLU A 136 8.06 9.22 6.44
N ARG A 137 8.43 9.86 7.55
CA ARG A 137 9.75 9.70 8.19
C ARG A 137 10.00 8.30 8.78
N ILE A 138 8.97 7.47 8.94
CA ILE A 138 9.16 6.07 9.38
C ILE A 138 9.95 5.29 8.33
N GLY A 139 9.76 5.62 7.04
CA GLY A 139 10.48 4.96 5.95
C GLY A 139 10.33 3.44 5.99
N ASN A 140 11.44 2.74 5.80
CA ASN A 140 11.61 1.29 5.94
C ASN A 140 12.17 0.87 7.32
N ALA A 141 12.33 1.82 8.25
CA ALA A 141 12.92 1.60 9.57
C ALA A 141 14.25 0.81 9.50
N ILE A 142 14.26 -0.43 9.97
CA ILE A 142 15.43 -1.31 10.04
C ILE A 142 15.40 -2.45 9.01
N PHE A 143 14.46 -2.40 8.06
CA PHE A 143 14.13 -3.46 7.12
C PHE A 143 14.48 -3.05 5.68
N MET A 144 14.50 -4.01 4.77
CA MET A 144 14.84 -3.81 3.37
C MET A 144 13.90 -2.83 2.66
N ASN A 145 12.62 -2.77 3.05
CA ASN A 145 11.62 -1.92 2.41
C ASN A 145 10.46 -1.54 3.34
N ARG A 146 9.57 -0.66 2.87
CA ARG A 146 8.41 -0.17 3.65
C ARG A 146 7.32 -1.22 3.86
N ALA A 147 7.27 -2.30 3.08
CA ALA A 147 6.26 -3.35 3.26
C ALA A 147 6.46 -4.05 4.62
N ALA A 148 7.70 -4.32 5.03
CA ALA A 148 8.00 -4.84 6.38
C ALA A 148 7.34 -3.99 7.49
N VAL A 149 7.43 -2.66 7.38
CA VAL A 149 6.84 -1.72 8.34
C VAL A 149 5.30 -1.70 8.29
N LYS A 150 4.69 -2.01 7.14
CA LYS A 150 3.23 -2.19 7.04
C LYS A 150 2.78 -3.42 7.82
N LEU A 151 3.45 -4.55 7.60
CA LEU A 151 3.15 -5.77 8.35
C LEU A 151 3.46 -5.60 9.84
N ALA A 152 4.51 -4.84 10.20
CA ALA A 152 4.80 -4.51 11.60
C ALA A 152 3.68 -3.73 12.29
N ALA A 153 3.08 -2.76 11.59
CA ALA A 153 1.94 -2.01 12.10
C ALA A 153 0.68 -2.89 12.23
N ILE A 154 0.42 -3.74 11.22
CA ILE A 154 -0.68 -4.70 11.28
C ILE A 154 -0.46 -5.68 12.44
N ASP A 155 0.74 -6.19 12.62
CA ASP A 155 1.04 -7.11 13.72
C ASP A 155 0.97 -6.46 15.10
N ALA A 156 1.32 -5.18 15.24
CA ALA A 156 1.13 -4.45 16.49
C ALA A 156 -0.36 -4.32 16.87
N ASP A 157 -1.23 -4.14 15.88
CA ASP A 157 -2.68 -3.99 16.06
C ASP A 157 -3.38 -5.35 16.22
N PHE A 158 -2.94 -6.35 15.46
CA PHE A 158 -3.63 -7.62 15.26
C PHE A 158 -2.86 -8.84 15.80
N GLY A 159 -1.66 -8.71 16.35
CA GLY A 159 -0.89 -9.83 16.91
C GLY A 159 -0.82 -11.04 15.99
N VAL A 160 -0.59 -10.84 14.68
CA VAL A 160 -0.61 -11.92 13.68
C VAL A 160 0.58 -12.89 13.84
N THR A 161 1.62 -12.45 14.54
CA THR A 161 2.79 -13.27 14.92
C THR A 161 2.66 -13.90 16.30
N ALA A 162 1.53 -13.74 16.99
CA ALA A 162 1.32 -14.32 18.30
C ALA A 162 1.29 -15.86 18.20
N VAL A 163 2.38 -16.49 18.61
CA VAL A 163 2.52 -17.95 18.62
C VAL A 163 1.75 -18.51 19.81
N LYS A 164 0.94 -19.55 19.58
CA LYS A 164 0.31 -20.34 20.65
C LYS A 164 0.96 -21.72 20.69
N GLY A 165 1.55 -22.07 21.84
CA GLY A 165 2.15 -23.39 22.07
C GLY A 165 3.62 -23.48 21.67
N ASN A 166 4.17 -24.70 21.72
CA ASN A 166 5.61 -24.96 21.58
C ASN A 166 6.05 -25.34 20.15
N LYS A 167 5.20 -25.13 19.14
CA LYS A 167 5.53 -25.45 17.75
C LYS A 167 6.05 -24.19 17.03
N PRO A 168 7.06 -24.31 16.14
CA PRO A 168 7.48 -23.19 15.30
C PRO A 168 6.33 -22.67 14.44
N LEU A 169 6.24 -21.34 14.30
CA LEU A 169 5.24 -20.73 13.41
C LEU A 169 5.61 -20.97 11.95
N THR A 170 4.68 -21.46 11.17
CA THR A 170 4.82 -21.64 9.72
C THR A 170 4.06 -20.55 8.97
N PHE A 171 4.66 -19.95 7.94
CA PHE A 171 3.98 -18.92 7.15
C PHE A 171 4.20 -19.08 5.65
N LEU A 172 3.27 -18.52 4.87
CA LEU A 172 3.36 -18.39 3.41
C LEU A 172 3.28 -16.91 3.02
N ASP A 173 4.27 -16.42 2.27
CA ASP A 173 4.33 -15.07 1.72
C ASP A 173 4.01 -15.11 0.21
N ILE A 174 2.76 -14.77 -0.11
CA ILE A 174 2.16 -14.86 -1.44
C ILE A 174 2.43 -13.56 -2.19
N CYS A 175 3.06 -13.67 -3.35
CA CYS A 175 3.58 -12.52 -4.10
C CYS A 175 4.47 -11.61 -3.24
N GLY A 176 5.30 -12.23 -2.39
CA GLY A 176 6.05 -11.55 -1.33
C GLY A 176 7.30 -10.80 -1.78
N GLY A 177 7.68 -10.88 -3.05
CA GLY A 177 8.87 -10.21 -3.56
C GLY A 177 8.80 -8.68 -3.34
N PRO A 178 9.87 -8.04 -2.84
CA PRO A 178 11.23 -8.58 -2.68
C PRO A 178 11.52 -9.25 -1.33
N GLY A 179 10.53 -9.32 -0.42
CA GLY A 179 10.61 -10.12 0.80
C GLY A 179 10.46 -9.35 2.11
N GLY A 180 9.96 -8.11 2.08
CA GLY A 180 9.81 -7.29 3.29
C GLY A 180 8.89 -7.89 4.35
N PHE A 181 7.81 -8.57 3.94
CA PHE A 181 6.92 -9.28 4.87
C PHE A 181 7.63 -10.47 5.51
N SER A 182 8.26 -11.33 4.71
CA SER A 182 9.09 -12.44 5.18
C SER A 182 10.20 -11.98 6.14
N GLU A 183 10.95 -10.92 5.81
CA GLU A 183 11.99 -10.35 6.67
C GLU A 183 11.43 -9.95 8.03
N TYR A 184 10.30 -9.22 8.04
CA TYR A 184 9.64 -8.81 9.28
C TYR A 184 9.20 -10.01 10.13
N LEU A 185 8.54 -11.00 9.53
CA LEU A 185 8.02 -12.17 10.25
C LEU A 185 9.14 -12.96 10.91
N ILE A 186 10.21 -13.25 10.15
CA ILE A 186 11.38 -13.96 10.66
C ILE A 186 12.05 -13.15 11.77
N TRP A 187 12.28 -11.86 11.56
CA TRP A 187 12.87 -10.98 12.57
C TRP A 187 12.05 -10.93 13.86
N ARG A 188 10.72 -10.76 13.74
CA ARG A 188 9.82 -10.60 14.89
C ARG A 188 9.82 -11.85 15.75
N ILE A 189 9.64 -13.01 15.14
CA ILE A 189 9.51 -14.29 15.85
C ILE A 189 10.85 -14.67 16.47
N TYR A 190 11.94 -14.53 15.73
CA TYR A 190 13.28 -14.81 16.24
C TYR A 190 13.67 -13.89 17.40
N SER A 191 13.28 -12.61 17.36
CA SER A 191 13.54 -11.64 18.43
C SER A 191 12.83 -11.99 19.75
N TRP A 192 11.81 -12.85 19.72
CA TRP A 192 11.14 -13.37 20.92
C TRP A 192 11.74 -14.68 21.43
N GLY A 193 12.79 -15.20 20.79
CA GLY A 193 13.38 -16.49 21.13
C GLY A 193 12.62 -17.69 20.55
N GLU A 194 11.66 -17.44 19.66
CA GLU A 194 10.85 -18.46 19.01
C GLU A 194 11.42 -18.82 17.62
N SER A 195 10.96 -19.94 17.06
CA SER A 195 11.33 -20.36 15.70
C SER A 195 10.16 -20.20 14.74
N CYS A 196 10.46 -19.84 13.49
CA CYS A 196 9.52 -19.91 12.39
C CYS A 196 10.12 -20.59 11.17
N PHE A 197 9.27 -20.95 10.21
CA PHE A 197 9.66 -21.41 8.89
C PHE A 197 8.72 -20.82 7.83
N GLY A 198 9.29 -20.22 6.79
CA GLY A 198 8.52 -19.56 5.73
C GLY A 198 8.54 -20.32 4.42
N TYR A 199 7.48 -20.14 3.65
CA TYR A 199 7.40 -20.42 2.22
C TYR A 199 7.11 -19.11 1.49
N GLY A 200 7.59 -18.95 0.26
CA GLY A 200 7.35 -17.72 -0.50
C GLY A 200 7.27 -17.96 -1.99
N ILE A 201 6.30 -17.33 -2.65
CA ILE A 201 6.20 -17.30 -4.11
C ILE A 201 6.10 -15.85 -4.59
N THR A 202 6.79 -15.51 -5.68
CA THR A 202 6.64 -14.20 -6.35
C THR A 202 6.84 -14.35 -7.84
N LEU A 203 6.24 -13.46 -8.62
CA LEU A 203 6.45 -13.39 -10.06
C LEU A 203 7.92 -13.06 -10.34
N LYS A 204 8.60 -13.93 -11.08
CA LYS A 204 9.91 -13.63 -11.64
C LYS A 204 9.74 -12.56 -12.72
N SER A 205 10.39 -11.41 -12.52
CA SER A 205 10.27 -10.25 -13.41
C SER A 205 11.65 -9.77 -13.84
N ASP A 206 11.70 -9.15 -15.03
CA ASP A 206 12.86 -8.36 -15.45
C ASP A 206 13.02 -7.08 -14.59
N ARG A 207 11.95 -6.67 -13.90
CA ARG A 207 12.00 -5.62 -12.87
C ARG A 207 12.51 -6.23 -11.57
N ASP A 208 13.80 -6.03 -11.31
CA ASP A 208 14.51 -6.60 -10.15
C ASP A 208 13.81 -6.34 -8.81
N GLU A 209 13.21 -5.15 -8.64
CA GLU A 209 12.48 -4.75 -7.43
C GLU A 209 11.31 -5.67 -7.02
N MET A 210 10.80 -6.50 -7.94
CA MET A 210 9.74 -7.47 -7.69
C MET A 210 10.27 -8.88 -7.34
N ASN A 211 11.55 -9.14 -7.56
CA ASN A 211 12.18 -10.43 -7.31
C ASN A 211 12.58 -10.57 -5.84
N TRP A 212 12.65 -11.81 -5.35
CA TRP A 212 13.16 -12.10 -4.01
C TRP A 212 14.60 -11.59 -3.85
N HIS A 213 14.83 -10.86 -2.76
CA HIS A 213 16.15 -10.39 -2.35
C HIS A 213 16.46 -10.80 -0.90
N THR A 214 16.43 -12.11 -0.63
CA THR A 214 16.67 -12.66 0.71
C THR A 214 18.09 -12.40 1.21
N GLU A 215 19.04 -12.15 0.30
CA GLU A 215 20.40 -11.69 0.62
C GLU A 215 20.45 -10.29 1.23
N LYS A 216 19.39 -9.48 1.05
CA LYS A 216 19.27 -8.13 1.63
C LYS A 216 18.50 -8.13 2.95
N PHE A 217 18.05 -9.30 3.42
CA PHE A 217 17.46 -9.41 4.76
C PHE A 217 18.53 -9.08 5.80
N ARG A 218 18.10 -8.64 6.97
CA ARG A 218 19.01 -8.39 8.08
C ARG A 218 19.93 -9.59 8.35
N GLU A 219 21.20 -9.31 8.64
CA GLU A 219 22.22 -10.34 8.87
C GLU A 219 22.03 -11.09 10.21
N ASP A 220 21.26 -10.50 11.15
CA ASP A 220 21.03 -11.03 12.49
C ASP A 220 19.84 -12.01 12.58
N ILE A 221 19.19 -12.32 11.47
CA ILE A 221 18.05 -13.25 11.42
C ILE A 221 18.37 -14.52 10.63
N PRO A 222 17.82 -15.68 11.00
CA PRO A 222 18.07 -16.92 10.28
C PRO A 222 17.33 -16.92 8.94
N GLN A 223 17.98 -17.35 7.86
CA GLN A 223 17.33 -17.52 6.55
C GLN A 223 16.47 -18.80 6.51
N LYS A 224 15.30 -18.76 7.14
CA LYS A 224 14.32 -19.88 7.18
C LYS A 224 13.16 -19.63 6.23
N LEU A 225 13.44 -19.55 4.93
CA LEU A 225 12.46 -19.30 3.88
C LEU A 225 12.72 -20.21 2.68
N THR A 226 11.73 -21.00 2.26
CA THR A 226 11.75 -21.77 1.02
C THR A 226 11.09 -20.96 -0.09
N LEU A 227 11.85 -20.63 -1.14
CA LEU A 227 11.35 -19.94 -2.32
C LEU A 227 10.77 -20.95 -3.33
N ILE A 228 9.54 -20.72 -3.75
CA ILE A 228 8.79 -21.53 -4.69
C ILE A 228 8.66 -20.74 -5.99
N HIS A 229 9.10 -21.34 -7.10
CA HIS A 229 9.14 -20.67 -8.40
C HIS A 229 7.97 -21.04 -9.32
N GLY A 230 7.03 -21.88 -8.88
CA GLY A 230 6.00 -22.43 -9.74
C GLY A 230 6.52 -23.57 -10.62
N GLU A 231 5.60 -24.39 -11.13
CA GLU A 231 5.90 -25.54 -11.98
C GLU A 231 6.66 -25.12 -13.25
N ASP A 232 6.36 -23.92 -13.77
CA ASP A 232 7.01 -23.35 -14.94
C ASP A 232 8.19 -22.43 -14.62
N GLY A 233 8.55 -22.27 -13.34
CA GLY A 233 9.63 -21.41 -12.87
C GLY A 233 9.37 -19.90 -12.95
N THR A 234 8.15 -19.47 -13.31
CA THR A 234 7.80 -18.03 -13.45
C THR A 234 7.25 -17.41 -12.16
N GLY A 235 6.72 -18.21 -11.24
CA GLY A 235 6.04 -17.74 -10.04
C GLY A 235 4.72 -16.99 -10.31
N ASN A 236 4.19 -17.09 -11.53
CA ASN A 236 2.95 -16.42 -11.92
C ASN A 236 1.72 -17.15 -11.37
N LEU A 237 1.01 -16.54 -10.42
CA LEU A 237 -0.20 -17.11 -9.80
C LEU A 237 -1.41 -17.17 -10.74
N TYR A 238 -1.36 -16.54 -11.92
CA TYR A 238 -2.41 -16.72 -12.93
C TYR A 238 -2.37 -18.11 -13.58
N ARG A 239 -1.33 -18.90 -13.34
CA ARG A 239 -1.20 -20.29 -13.78
C ARG A 239 -1.51 -21.22 -12.60
N LEU A 240 -2.56 -22.01 -12.72
CA LEU A 240 -3.05 -22.88 -11.64
C LEU A 240 -2.01 -23.94 -11.25
N GLU A 241 -1.16 -24.35 -12.19
CA GLU A 241 -0.06 -25.29 -11.97
C GLU A 241 0.96 -24.72 -10.97
N ASN A 242 1.19 -23.40 -10.99
CA ASN A 242 2.07 -22.74 -10.03
C ASN A 242 1.45 -22.72 -8.63
N ILE A 243 0.13 -22.51 -8.52
CA ILE A 243 -0.59 -22.60 -7.24
C ILE A 243 -0.50 -24.04 -6.69
N LYS A 244 -0.72 -25.05 -7.54
CA LYS A 244 -0.60 -26.48 -7.16
C LYS A 244 0.81 -26.85 -6.70
N GLN A 245 1.85 -26.26 -7.30
CA GLN A 245 3.21 -26.48 -6.81
C GLN A 245 3.40 -25.90 -5.40
N VAL A 246 2.84 -24.71 -5.12
CA VAL A 246 2.87 -24.12 -3.77
C VAL A 246 2.18 -25.04 -2.77
N GLU A 247 0.98 -25.54 -3.09
CA GLU A 247 0.25 -26.53 -2.28
C GLU A 247 1.10 -27.76 -1.98
N SER A 248 1.70 -28.38 -3.02
CA SER A 248 2.53 -29.57 -2.87
C SER A 248 3.75 -29.35 -1.97
N VAL A 249 4.46 -28.23 -2.13
CA VAL A 249 5.65 -27.92 -1.32
C VAL A 249 5.27 -27.65 0.14
N VAL A 250 4.17 -26.92 0.38
CA VAL A 250 3.68 -26.66 1.74
C VAL A 250 3.22 -27.96 2.41
N ALA A 251 2.48 -28.81 1.70
CA ALA A 251 2.02 -30.11 2.22
C ALA A 251 3.16 -31.08 2.54
N GLN A 252 4.32 -30.96 1.88
CA GLN A 252 5.50 -31.77 2.21
C GLN A 252 6.21 -31.32 3.49
N GLY A 253 6.08 -30.04 3.86
CA GLY A 253 6.78 -29.47 5.02
C GLY A 253 5.88 -29.13 6.21
N THR A 254 4.56 -29.34 6.09
CA THR A 254 3.58 -29.07 7.15
C THR A 254 2.54 -30.20 7.19
N ASP A 255 2.04 -30.52 8.39
CA ASP A 255 1.03 -31.58 8.55
C ASP A 255 -0.36 -31.11 8.11
N GLU A 256 -0.73 -29.87 8.41
CA GLU A 256 -2.09 -29.34 8.24
C GLU A 256 -2.15 -28.06 7.37
N GLY A 257 -1.02 -27.62 6.81
CA GLY A 257 -0.87 -26.29 6.19
C GLY A 257 -0.16 -25.29 7.10
N VAL A 258 0.03 -24.06 6.60
CA VAL A 258 0.72 -22.98 7.32
C VAL A 258 -0.18 -22.28 8.33
N ASP A 259 0.40 -21.72 9.40
CA ASP A 259 -0.32 -20.94 10.43
C ASP A 259 -0.79 -19.57 9.93
N LEU A 260 0.02 -18.94 9.07
CA LEU A 260 -0.17 -17.58 8.60
C LEU A 260 0.07 -17.50 7.09
N ALA A 261 -0.88 -16.96 6.34
CA ALA A 261 -0.67 -16.53 4.97
C ALA A 261 -0.68 -15.00 4.90
N VAL A 262 0.27 -14.41 4.18
CA VAL A 262 0.32 -12.97 3.90
C VAL A 262 0.40 -12.74 2.39
N ALA A 263 -0.22 -11.68 1.89
CA ALA A 263 -0.23 -11.34 0.47
C ALA A 263 -0.13 -9.82 0.23
N ASP A 264 0.87 -9.40 -0.55
CA ASP A 264 1.13 -7.98 -0.92
C ASP A 264 1.31 -7.80 -2.45
N GLY A 265 0.84 -8.74 -3.27
CA GLY A 265 1.27 -8.89 -4.66
C GLY A 265 0.98 -7.74 -5.60
N ALA A 266 0.04 -6.87 -5.24
CA ALA A 266 -0.24 -5.69 -6.04
C ALA A 266 0.87 -4.62 -5.98
N SER A 267 1.89 -4.77 -5.14
CA SER A 267 3.05 -3.86 -5.11
C SER A 267 3.91 -3.94 -6.39
N GLY A 268 3.80 -5.03 -7.16
CA GLY A 268 4.50 -5.23 -8.44
C GLY A 268 3.75 -4.76 -9.69
N PHE A 269 2.50 -4.29 -9.56
CA PHE A 269 1.76 -3.73 -10.70
C PHE A 269 2.10 -2.26 -10.85
N ASP A 270 2.46 -1.85 -12.08
CA ASP A 270 2.60 -0.43 -12.38
C ASP A 270 1.22 0.16 -12.66
N PHE A 271 0.61 0.71 -11.61
CA PHE A 271 -0.65 1.44 -11.72
C PHE A 271 -0.46 2.90 -12.12
N SER A 272 0.75 3.33 -12.47
CA SER A 272 1.03 4.73 -12.80
C SER A 272 0.15 5.18 -13.96
N GLY A 273 -0.68 6.19 -13.70
CA GLY A 273 -1.62 6.72 -14.69
C GLY A 273 -2.94 5.95 -14.81
N GLN A 274 -3.12 4.85 -14.06
CA GLN A 274 -4.33 4.01 -14.02
C GLN A 274 -4.83 3.81 -12.58
N GLU A 275 -4.54 4.75 -11.67
CA GLU A 275 -4.85 4.65 -10.25
C GLU A 275 -6.35 4.52 -9.96
N ALA A 276 -7.20 5.05 -10.85
CA ALA A 276 -8.65 4.93 -10.76
C ALA A 276 -9.17 3.52 -11.14
N GLN A 277 -8.38 2.74 -11.89
CA GLN A 277 -8.70 1.37 -12.33
C GLN A 277 -7.97 0.30 -11.49
N GLN A 278 -7.24 0.73 -10.46
CA GLN A 278 -6.41 -0.14 -9.62
C GLN A 278 -7.22 -1.28 -8.98
N GLU A 279 -8.46 -1.01 -8.58
CA GLU A 279 -9.35 -2.04 -8.03
C GLU A 279 -9.62 -3.13 -9.07
N GLN A 280 -10.11 -2.76 -10.25
CA GLN A 280 -10.47 -3.69 -11.33
C GLN A 280 -9.27 -4.50 -11.80
N LEU A 281 -8.11 -3.85 -11.98
CA LEU A 281 -6.89 -4.49 -12.45
C LEU A 281 -6.33 -5.52 -11.44
N ALA A 282 -6.61 -5.34 -10.14
CA ALA A 282 -6.13 -6.24 -9.09
C ALA A 282 -7.05 -7.45 -8.84
N GLN A 283 -8.30 -7.44 -9.32
CA GLN A 283 -9.32 -8.46 -8.99
C GLN A 283 -8.85 -9.90 -9.26
N LYS A 284 -8.21 -10.14 -10.41
CA LYS A 284 -7.72 -11.48 -10.78
C LYS A 284 -6.60 -11.94 -9.86
N LEU A 285 -5.68 -11.04 -9.50
CA LEU A 285 -4.61 -11.33 -8.56
C LEU A 285 -5.16 -11.64 -7.17
N LEU A 286 -6.07 -10.82 -6.65
CA LEU A 286 -6.71 -11.04 -5.36
C LEU A 286 -7.40 -12.42 -5.30
N LEU A 287 -8.11 -12.80 -6.36
CA LEU A 287 -8.71 -14.13 -6.44
C LEU A 287 -7.65 -15.23 -6.41
N CYS A 288 -6.57 -15.12 -7.19
CA CYS A 288 -5.47 -16.08 -7.16
C CYS A 288 -4.74 -16.15 -5.81
N GLU A 289 -4.54 -15.03 -5.12
CA GLU A 289 -3.97 -14.98 -3.76
C GLU A 289 -4.88 -15.69 -2.75
N ILE A 290 -6.21 -15.49 -2.85
CA ILE A 290 -7.20 -16.19 -2.02
C ILE A 290 -7.22 -17.69 -2.31
N ILE A 291 -7.19 -18.11 -3.59
CA ILE A 291 -7.10 -19.52 -3.98
C ILE A 291 -5.83 -20.15 -3.38
N THR A 292 -4.69 -19.47 -3.53
CA THR A 292 -3.39 -19.94 -3.00
C THR A 292 -3.43 -20.10 -1.47
N MET A 293 -4.02 -19.14 -0.76
CA MET A 293 -4.23 -19.23 0.68
C MET A 293 -5.16 -20.40 1.04
N LEU A 294 -6.28 -20.57 0.33
CA LEU A 294 -7.22 -21.66 0.62
C LEU A 294 -6.62 -23.05 0.39
N SER A 295 -5.66 -23.17 -0.53
CA SER A 295 -4.91 -24.42 -0.78
C SER A 295 -3.85 -24.74 0.28
N THR A 296 -3.47 -23.79 1.16
CA THR A 296 -2.27 -23.95 2.00
C THR A 296 -2.44 -23.58 3.46
N LEU A 297 -3.46 -22.80 3.82
CA LEU A 297 -3.69 -22.33 5.18
C LEU A 297 -4.43 -23.39 5.99
N ARG A 298 -3.91 -23.70 7.18
CA ARG A 298 -4.55 -24.65 8.08
C ARG A 298 -5.85 -24.12 8.69
N ALA A 299 -6.66 -25.03 9.22
CA ALA A 299 -7.82 -24.67 10.04
C ALA A 299 -7.36 -23.86 11.28
N GLY A 300 -8.08 -22.79 11.59
CA GLY A 300 -7.71 -21.83 12.63
C GLY A 300 -6.59 -20.85 12.23
N GLY A 301 -6.07 -20.93 11.00
CA GLY A 301 -5.00 -20.06 10.51
C GLY A 301 -5.45 -18.60 10.31
N THR A 302 -4.47 -17.72 10.09
CA THR A 302 -4.67 -16.29 9.83
C THR A 302 -4.26 -15.91 8.41
N PHE A 303 -5.01 -15.00 7.78
CA PHE A 303 -4.69 -14.46 6.46
C PHE A 303 -4.65 -12.93 6.51
N VAL A 304 -3.59 -12.33 5.96
CA VAL A 304 -3.48 -10.87 5.78
C VAL A 304 -3.27 -10.58 4.30
N CYS A 305 -4.20 -9.89 3.66
CA CYS A 305 -4.14 -9.62 2.23
C CYS A 305 -4.33 -8.15 1.94
N LYS A 306 -3.47 -7.60 1.08
CA LYS A 306 -3.60 -6.24 0.57
C LYS A 306 -4.74 -6.16 -0.44
N PHE A 307 -5.63 -5.22 -0.21
CA PHE A 307 -6.68 -4.79 -1.12
C PHE A 307 -6.49 -3.32 -1.49
N PHE A 308 -7.34 -2.82 -2.40
CA PHE A 308 -7.46 -1.41 -2.73
C PHE A 308 -8.87 -0.91 -2.40
N ASP A 309 -9.46 -0.10 -3.27
CA ASP A 309 -10.87 0.20 -3.19
C ASP A 309 -11.70 -1.10 -3.22
N MET A 310 -12.84 -1.08 -2.55
CA MET A 310 -13.77 -2.21 -2.41
C MET A 310 -15.16 -1.72 -2.79
N LEU A 311 -15.28 -1.22 -4.02
CA LEU A 311 -16.47 -0.54 -4.54
C LEU A 311 -17.14 -1.33 -5.67
N THR A 312 -16.42 -2.27 -6.28
CA THR A 312 -16.95 -3.16 -7.32
C THR A 312 -17.61 -4.38 -6.70
N PRO A 313 -18.69 -4.90 -7.32
CA PRO A 313 -19.34 -6.14 -6.87
C PRO A 313 -18.37 -7.31 -6.73
N PHE A 314 -17.42 -7.48 -7.66
CA PHE A 314 -16.43 -8.54 -7.58
C PHE A 314 -15.58 -8.48 -6.32
N THR A 315 -14.99 -7.32 -6.02
CA THR A 315 -14.12 -7.16 -4.85
C THR A 315 -14.91 -7.37 -3.56
N VAL A 316 -16.14 -6.86 -3.48
CA VAL A 316 -17.00 -7.06 -2.31
C VAL A 316 -17.38 -8.54 -2.14
N ASN A 317 -17.62 -9.27 -3.24
CA ASN A 317 -17.84 -10.72 -3.18
C ASN A 317 -16.64 -11.48 -2.61
N LEU A 318 -15.41 -11.06 -2.94
CA LEU A 318 -14.20 -11.65 -2.33
C LEU A 318 -14.17 -11.41 -0.82
N VAL A 319 -14.50 -10.19 -0.37
CA VAL A 319 -14.53 -9.86 1.06
C VAL A 319 -15.65 -10.61 1.78
N TRP A 320 -16.84 -10.74 1.18
CA TRP A 320 -17.95 -11.53 1.73
C TRP A 320 -17.58 -13.01 1.83
N LEU A 321 -16.91 -13.54 0.81
CA LEU A 321 -16.41 -14.91 0.83
C LEU A 321 -15.40 -15.12 1.99
N LEU A 322 -14.44 -14.21 2.18
CA LEU A 322 -13.52 -14.26 3.32
C LEU A 322 -14.27 -14.19 4.67
N TYR A 323 -15.28 -13.33 4.77
CA TYR A 323 -16.15 -13.25 5.94
C TYR A 323 -16.89 -14.59 6.23
N GLN A 324 -17.32 -15.32 5.20
CA GLN A 324 -17.93 -16.65 5.33
C GLN A 324 -16.92 -17.75 5.69
N LEU A 325 -15.64 -17.58 5.35
CA LEU A 325 -14.61 -18.61 5.51
C LEU A 325 -13.82 -18.50 6.82
N PHE A 326 -13.83 -17.33 7.48
CA PHE A 326 -13.08 -17.07 8.71
C PHE A 326 -14.00 -16.80 9.91
N ASP A 327 -13.51 -16.94 11.13
CA ASP A 327 -14.25 -16.60 12.36
C ASP A 327 -14.50 -15.10 12.48
N GLU A 328 -13.50 -14.31 12.10
CA GLU A 328 -13.59 -12.86 12.09
C GLU A 328 -12.71 -12.24 11.01
N ILE A 329 -13.18 -11.14 10.43
CA ILE A 329 -12.42 -10.31 9.49
C ILE A 329 -12.37 -8.86 9.94
N ALA A 330 -11.31 -8.14 9.55
CA ALA A 330 -11.20 -6.70 9.76
C ALA A 330 -10.61 -6.03 8.51
N ILE A 331 -11.12 -4.85 8.15
CA ILE A 331 -10.57 -4.01 7.08
C ILE A 331 -9.83 -2.87 7.76
N THR A 332 -8.53 -2.76 7.49
CA THR A 332 -7.65 -1.78 8.12
C THR A 332 -6.75 -1.10 7.10
N LYS A 333 -6.32 0.13 7.42
CA LYS A 333 -5.27 0.84 6.71
C LYS A 333 -4.22 1.23 7.74
N PRO A 334 -3.07 0.53 7.83
CA PRO A 334 -2.04 0.87 8.80
C PRO A 334 -1.47 2.25 8.53
N PHE A 335 -1.06 2.98 9.57
CA PHE A 335 -0.47 4.33 9.41
C PHE A 335 0.81 4.38 8.56
N SER A 336 1.51 3.25 8.45
CA SER A 336 2.66 3.07 7.55
C SER A 336 2.26 2.97 6.07
N SER A 337 0.98 2.77 5.76
CA SER A 337 0.40 2.95 4.42
C SER A 337 0.09 4.42 4.15
N ARG A 338 0.40 4.91 2.96
CA ARG A 338 0.24 6.33 2.63
C ARG A 338 -1.24 6.74 2.68
N PRO A 339 -1.59 7.87 3.31
CA PRO A 339 -2.98 8.23 3.55
C PRO A 339 -3.77 8.53 2.25
N ALA A 340 -3.11 9.08 1.23
CA ALA A 340 -3.75 9.44 -0.04
C ALA A 340 -3.97 8.27 -1.04
N ASN A 341 -3.42 7.07 -0.78
CA ASN A 341 -3.61 5.91 -1.67
C ASN A 341 -4.77 5.01 -1.22
N SER A 342 -5.24 4.15 -2.14
CA SER A 342 -6.37 3.25 -1.87
C SER A 342 -5.99 1.97 -1.12
N GLU A 343 -4.69 1.74 -0.89
CA GLU A 343 -4.18 0.54 -0.22
C GLU A 343 -4.80 0.38 1.17
N ARG A 344 -5.31 -0.81 1.42
CA ARG A 344 -5.84 -1.27 2.70
C ARG A 344 -5.59 -2.78 2.80
N TYR A 345 -5.81 -3.36 3.97
CA TYR A 345 -5.59 -4.77 4.25
C TYR A 345 -6.85 -5.38 4.83
N VAL A 346 -7.15 -6.61 4.41
CA VAL A 346 -8.13 -7.47 5.06
C VAL A 346 -7.35 -8.45 5.94
N VAL A 347 -7.63 -8.41 7.24
CA VAL A 347 -7.07 -9.35 8.23
C VAL A 347 -8.17 -10.34 8.58
N CYS A 348 -7.96 -11.62 8.29
CA CYS A 348 -8.89 -12.71 8.55
C CYS A 348 -8.29 -13.66 9.59
N ARG A 349 -9.04 -14.04 10.61
CA ARG A 349 -8.57 -14.97 11.66
C ARG A 349 -9.51 -16.15 11.80
N GLY A 350 -8.91 -17.32 12.02
CA GLY A 350 -9.64 -18.55 12.28
C GLY A 350 -10.29 -19.10 11.02
N LEU A 351 -9.49 -19.58 10.06
CA LEU A 351 -10.04 -20.27 8.89
C LEU A 351 -10.87 -21.48 9.37
N VAL A 352 -12.13 -21.57 8.92
CA VAL A 352 -13.06 -22.58 9.46
C VAL A 352 -12.92 -23.94 8.80
N ALA A 353 -12.77 -23.98 7.48
CA ALA A 353 -12.57 -25.20 6.73
C ALA A 353 -11.27 -25.09 5.93
N ALA A 354 -10.29 -25.93 6.25
CA ALA A 354 -9.03 -26.01 5.52
C ALA A 354 -9.23 -26.72 4.19
N HIS A 355 -8.51 -26.25 3.16
CA HIS A 355 -8.37 -26.89 1.85
C HIS A 355 -9.71 -27.33 1.20
N PRO A 356 -10.75 -26.47 1.11
CA PRO A 356 -12.05 -26.84 0.56
C PRO A 356 -11.99 -27.04 -0.97
N THR A 357 -11.65 -28.25 -1.43
CA THR A 357 -11.33 -28.55 -2.84
C THR A 357 -12.43 -28.12 -3.81
N SER A 358 -13.71 -28.37 -3.50
CA SER A 358 -14.83 -27.99 -4.37
C SER A 358 -14.98 -26.47 -4.53
N LEU A 359 -14.66 -25.71 -3.49
CA LEU A 359 -14.62 -24.25 -3.52
C LEU A 359 -13.40 -23.74 -4.29
N ILE A 360 -12.22 -24.32 -4.05
CA ILE A 360 -11.00 -24.01 -4.79
C ILE A 360 -11.20 -24.24 -6.29
N ASP A 361 -11.85 -25.34 -6.68
CA ASP A 361 -12.13 -25.69 -8.07
C ASP A 361 -13.05 -24.68 -8.76
N ILE A 362 -14.15 -24.26 -8.12
CA ILE A 362 -15.07 -23.29 -8.72
C ILE A 362 -14.42 -21.90 -8.82
N LEU A 363 -13.67 -21.46 -7.81
CA LEU A 363 -12.94 -20.19 -7.84
C LEU A 363 -11.84 -20.20 -8.90
N SER A 364 -11.14 -21.33 -9.07
CA SER A 364 -10.13 -21.50 -10.12
C SER A 364 -10.73 -21.38 -11.52
N LYS A 365 -11.94 -21.93 -11.74
CA LYS A 365 -12.67 -21.75 -13.01
C LYS A 365 -12.99 -20.28 -13.28
N ILE A 366 -13.39 -19.53 -12.25
CA ILE A 366 -13.62 -18.08 -12.36
C ILE A 366 -12.33 -17.38 -12.76
N ALA A 367 -11.21 -17.66 -12.08
CA ALA A 367 -9.94 -17.01 -12.35
C ALA A 367 -9.47 -17.23 -13.80
N VAL A 368 -9.71 -18.42 -14.34
CA VAL A 368 -9.41 -18.77 -15.74
C VAL A 368 -10.33 -18.02 -16.71
N SER A 369 -11.62 -17.87 -16.40
CA SER A 369 -12.59 -17.20 -17.27
C SER A 369 -12.57 -15.67 -17.19
N MET A 370 -11.86 -15.07 -16.23
CA MET A 370 -11.75 -13.61 -16.12
C MET A 370 -11.04 -13.02 -17.34
N ASP A 371 -11.75 -12.18 -18.09
CA ASP A 371 -11.35 -11.52 -19.33
C ASP A 371 -11.29 -9.98 -19.23
N GLY A 372 -11.54 -9.42 -18.03
CA GLY A 372 -11.48 -7.99 -17.75
C GLY A 372 -12.84 -7.29 -17.68
N GLU A 373 -13.94 -7.99 -18.01
CA GLU A 373 -15.28 -7.46 -17.81
C GLU A 373 -15.68 -7.37 -16.33
N GLN A 374 -16.55 -6.43 -15.99
CA GLN A 374 -17.08 -6.30 -14.64
C GLN A 374 -18.03 -7.45 -14.34
N THR A 375 -17.65 -8.27 -13.37
CA THR A 375 -18.42 -9.45 -12.99
C THR A 375 -18.77 -9.43 -11.51
N GLN A 376 -19.81 -10.17 -11.16
CA GLN A 376 -20.11 -10.60 -9.80
C GLN A 376 -20.25 -12.12 -9.80
N PHE A 377 -19.92 -12.77 -8.69
CA PHE A 377 -20.05 -14.22 -8.58
C PHE A 377 -20.90 -14.65 -7.37
N ILE A 378 -21.24 -13.74 -6.46
CA ILE A 378 -22.30 -13.95 -5.46
C ILE A 378 -23.51 -13.11 -5.87
N PRO A 379 -24.74 -13.64 -5.83
CA PRO A 379 -25.93 -12.85 -6.14
C PRO A 379 -26.08 -11.66 -5.17
N GLN A 380 -26.32 -10.47 -5.71
CA GLN A 380 -26.47 -9.24 -4.93
C GLN A 380 -27.48 -9.35 -3.77
N VAL A 381 -28.62 -10.03 -3.98
CA VAL A 381 -29.63 -10.26 -2.94
C VAL A 381 -29.07 -10.96 -1.69
N ILE A 382 -28.09 -11.87 -1.87
CA ILE A 382 -27.45 -12.56 -0.74
C ILE A 382 -26.61 -11.58 0.09
N LEU A 383 -25.98 -10.60 -0.55
CA LEU A 383 -25.23 -9.56 0.15
C LEU A 383 -26.21 -8.62 0.87
N GLU A 384 -27.26 -8.17 0.18
CA GLU A 384 -28.26 -7.24 0.71
C GLU A 384 -29.03 -7.81 1.91
N ASP A 385 -29.32 -9.12 1.90
CA ASP A 385 -29.95 -9.83 3.01
C ASP A 385 -29.01 -10.01 4.24
N ASP A 386 -27.70 -9.81 4.06
CA ASP A 386 -26.69 -9.87 5.11
C ASP A 386 -26.40 -8.46 5.67
N GLU A 387 -27.35 -7.94 6.45
CA GLU A 387 -27.30 -6.58 7.02
C GLU A 387 -25.99 -6.29 7.75
N ALA A 388 -25.50 -7.24 8.55
CA ALA A 388 -24.26 -7.10 9.32
C ALA A 388 -23.05 -6.87 8.40
N PHE A 389 -22.99 -7.59 7.28
CA PHE A 389 -21.94 -7.43 6.30
C PHE A 389 -22.07 -6.12 5.52
N ILE A 390 -23.26 -5.80 4.99
CA ILE A 390 -23.46 -4.59 4.17
C ILE A 390 -23.22 -3.32 4.99
N ASP A 391 -23.73 -3.24 6.21
CA ASP A 391 -23.51 -2.08 7.08
C ASP A 391 -22.03 -1.91 7.40
N TYR A 392 -21.34 -3.02 7.69
CA TYR A 392 -19.90 -3.00 7.91
C TYR A 392 -19.14 -2.49 6.67
N MET A 393 -19.46 -2.99 5.47
CA MET A 393 -18.83 -2.55 4.23
C MET A 393 -19.08 -1.07 3.95
N ARG A 394 -20.33 -0.59 4.08
CA ARG A 394 -20.69 0.82 3.91
C ARG A 394 -19.96 1.73 4.88
N MET A 395 -19.96 1.38 6.16
CA MET A 395 -19.26 2.15 7.20
C MET A 395 -17.75 2.20 6.95
N ARG A 396 -17.14 1.07 6.57
CA ARG A 396 -15.70 0.99 6.29
C ARG A 396 -15.31 1.77 5.05
N ASN A 397 -16.03 1.62 3.95
CA ASN A 397 -15.78 2.37 2.73
C ASN A 397 -15.96 3.87 2.93
N LEU A 398 -17.09 4.31 3.52
CA LEU A 398 -17.33 5.72 3.79
C LEU A 398 -16.21 6.35 4.61
N ARG A 399 -15.76 5.66 5.66
CA ARG A 399 -14.68 6.14 6.52
C ARG A 399 -13.35 6.24 5.77
N LEU A 400 -12.92 5.17 5.11
CA LEU A 400 -11.63 5.13 4.41
C LEU A 400 -11.59 6.14 3.25
N ILE A 401 -12.70 6.28 2.51
CA ILE A 401 -12.83 7.27 1.44
C ILE A 401 -12.79 8.69 2.00
N SER A 402 -13.46 8.96 3.11
CA SER A 402 -13.41 10.29 3.74
C SER A 402 -11.98 10.65 4.17
N GLN A 403 -11.28 9.72 4.80
CA GLN A 403 -9.87 9.91 5.20
C GLN A 403 -8.95 10.10 3.98
N GLN A 404 -9.19 9.37 2.90
CA GLN A 404 -8.41 9.51 1.66
C GLN A 404 -8.69 10.85 0.96
N ILE A 405 -9.94 11.31 0.94
CA ILE A 405 -10.32 12.63 0.43
C ILE A 405 -9.60 13.73 1.21
N GLU A 406 -9.64 13.70 2.54
CA GLU A 406 -8.94 14.67 3.39
C GLU A 406 -7.43 14.69 3.10
N ALA A 407 -6.82 13.51 2.94
CA ALA A 407 -5.41 13.39 2.61
C ALA A 407 -5.07 13.91 1.20
N LEU A 408 -5.95 13.69 0.21
CA LEU A 408 -5.79 14.19 -1.15
C LEU A 408 -5.98 15.71 -1.24
N GLU A 409 -6.90 16.27 -0.45
CA GLU A 409 -7.07 17.72 -0.33
C GLU A 409 -5.86 18.38 0.32
N GLU A 410 -5.32 17.80 1.39
CA GLU A 410 -4.08 18.27 2.01
C GLU A 410 -2.90 18.16 1.03
N PHE A 411 -2.80 17.05 0.31
CA PHE A 411 -1.79 16.86 -0.72
C PHE A 411 -1.88 17.94 -1.81
N ASP A 412 -3.08 18.21 -2.33
CA ASP A 412 -3.32 19.25 -3.36
C ASP A 412 -2.92 20.65 -2.87
N MET A 413 -3.13 20.96 -1.58
CA MET A 413 -2.65 22.22 -1.00
C MET A 413 -1.13 22.36 -1.06
N PHE A 414 -0.39 21.29 -0.75
CA PHE A 414 1.08 21.28 -0.84
C PHE A 414 1.57 21.31 -2.30
N VAL A 415 0.82 20.74 -3.26
CA VAL A 415 1.15 20.89 -4.68
C VAL A 415 1.00 22.34 -5.14
N GLN A 416 -0.04 23.04 -4.67
CA GLN A 416 -0.30 24.44 -5.01
C GLN A 416 0.65 25.41 -4.29
N ASN A 417 1.18 25.02 -3.13
CA ASN A 417 2.09 25.81 -2.30
C ASN A 417 3.31 24.96 -1.88
N PRO A 418 4.21 24.64 -2.83
CA PRO A 418 5.27 23.66 -2.65
C PRO A 418 6.29 23.98 -1.57
#